data_AF-A0A4E0QQT7-F1
#
_entry.id   AF-A0A4E0QQT7-F1
#
_cell.length_a   1.000
_cell.length_b   1.000
_cell.length_c   1.000
_cell.angle_alpha   90.00
_cell.angle_beta   90.00
_cell.angle_gamma   90.00
#
_symmetry.space_group_name_H-M   'P 1'
#
loop_
_entity.id
_entity.type
_entity.pdbx_description
1 polymer ?
#
loop_
_entity_poly.entity_id
_entity_poly.type
_entity_poly.pdbx_seq_one_letter_code
_entity_poly.pdbx_strand_id
1 'polypeptide(L)'
;MVVEVSMMKFNHERLPGSWFGQTGEVEVPLFQLVKTMTVKGAKTPSYQIDVFGKEERNHKVWLCECKYTKTTMDIKQVRKLESAAQVLKQMHQEEGTAVPEIHIWLVSTGGFTKEVLTYIDSRSDLYASDYEGINHLFKAYGGNYSIPQFAVND
;
A
#
# COMPACT_ATOMS: atom_id res chain seq x y z
N MET A 1 -4.10 -3.65 -11.47
CA MET A 1 -5.03 -3.12 -10.42
C MET A 1 -4.97 -1.59 -10.37
N VAL A 2 -5.94 -0.89 -9.75
CA VAL A 2 -5.95 0.60 -9.69
C VAL A 2 -4.69 1.15 -9.01
N VAL A 3 -4.29 0.56 -7.89
CA VAL A 3 -3.05 0.91 -7.17
C VAL A 3 -1.83 0.76 -8.06
N GLU A 4 -1.69 -0.37 -8.74
CA GLU A 4 -0.58 -0.63 -9.68
C GLU A 4 -0.53 0.40 -10.82
N VAL A 5 -1.68 0.72 -11.43
CA VAL A 5 -1.76 1.76 -12.48
C VAL A 5 -1.37 3.13 -11.95
N SER A 6 -1.77 3.46 -10.73
CA SER A 6 -1.42 4.73 -10.08
C SER A 6 0.09 4.79 -9.80
N MET A 7 0.65 3.75 -9.19
CA MET A 7 2.08 3.64 -8.92
C MET A 7 2.94 3.76 -10.18
N MET A 8 2.53 3.12 -11.29
CA MET A 8 3.27 3.22 -12.55
C MET A 8 3.30 4.63 -13.16
N LYS A 9 2.47 5.56 -12.66
CA LYS A 9 2.33 6.92 -13.19
C LYS A 9 2.79 8.00 -12.22
N PHE A 10 3.03 7.68 -10.96
CA PHE A 10 3.60 8.61 -10.00
C PHE A 10 4.98 9.09 -10.44
N ASN A 11 5.28 10.37 -10.22
CA ASN A 11 6.51 11.02 -10.66
C ASN A 11 6.88 12.25 -9.80
N HIS A 12 7.03 12.06 -8.49
CA HIS A 12 7.47 13.11 -7.53
C HIS A 12 6.52 14.31 -7.39
N GLU A 13 5.31 14.24 -7.93
CA GLU A 13 4.27 15.22 -7.66
C GLU A 13 3.81 15.15 -6.20
N ARG A 14 3.34 16.30 -5.71
CA ARG A 14 2.70 16.41 -4.41
C ARG A 14 1.20 16.28 -4.58
N LEU A 15 0.63 15.33 -3.86
CA LEU A 15 -0.81 15.05 -3.87
C LEU A 15 -1.42 15.39 -2.51
N PRO A 16 -2.73 15.70 -2.45
CA PRO A 16 -3.42 15.91 -1.19
C PRO A 16 -3.24 14.69 -0.26
N GLY A 17 -2.72 14.93 0.94
CA GLY A 17 -2.48 13.89 1.94
C GLY A 17 -3.77 13.16 2.32
N SER A 18 -4.93 13.82 2.21
CA SER A 18 -6.24 13.22 2.44
C SER A 18 -6.54 12.03 1.51
N TRP A 19 -5.88 11.94 0.36
CA TRP A 19 -6.01 10.78 -0.55
C TRP A 19 -5.27 9.54 -0.02
N PHE A 20 -4.37 9.73 0.95
CA PHE A 20 -3.55 8.72 1.60
C PHE A 20 -3.78 8.64 3.11
N GLY A 21 -4.87 9.23 3.63
CA GLY A 21 -5.17 9.20 5.06
C GLY A 21 -4.18 10.01 5.90
N GLN A 22 -3.53 10.99 5.29
CA GLN A 22 -2.54 11.87 5.90
C GLN A 22 -3.02 13.32 5.89
N THR A 23 -2.39 14.17 6.72
CA THR A 23 -2.59 15.62 6.66
C THR A 23 -1.59 16.27 5.70
N GLY A 24 -1.92 17.45 5.17
CA GLY A 24 -1.02 18.19 4.27
C GLY A 24 -0.90 17.57 2.87
N GLU A 25 0.32 17.46 2.37
CA GLU A 25 0.64 16.89 1.05
C GLU A 25 1.57 15.68 1.19
N VAL A 26 1.41 14.70 0.30
CA VAL A 26 2.30 13.55 0.17
C VAL A 26 3.02 13.64 -1.17
N GLU A 27 4.35 13.63 -1.14
CA GLU A 27 5.16 13.47 -2.36
C GLU A 27 5.17 12.00 -2.75
N VAL A 28 4.61 11.68 -3.92
CA VAL A 28 4.56 10.30 -4.41
C VAL A 28 5.86 9.93 -5.15
N PRO A 29 6.41 8.72 -4.94
CA PRO A 29 7.68 8.35 -5.54
C PRO A 29 7.53 7.99 -7.02
N LEU A 30 8.61 8.16 -7.80
CA LEU A 30 8.75 7.45 -9.07
C LEU A 30 9.21 6.02 -8.79
N PHE A 31 8.40 5.04 -9.20
CA PHE A 31 8.72 3.62 -9.03
C PHE A 31 9.45 3.05 -10.25
N GLN A 32 10.59 2.39 -10.04
CA GLN A 32 11.30 1.61 -11.09
C GLN A 32 10.65 0.26 -11.37
N LEU A 33 9.96 -0.29 -10.36
CA LEU A 33 9.32 -1.59 -10.45
C LEU A 33 8.01 -1.56 -9.69
N VAL A 34 6.94 -2.02 -10.33
CA VAL A 34 5.64 -2.25 -9.72
C VAL A 34 5.19 -3.66 -10.12
N LYS A 35 4.87 -4.52 -9.14
CA LYS A 35 4.42 -5.90 -9.40
C LYS A 35 3.67 -6.48 -8.21
N THR A 36 2.87 -7.51 -8.41
CA THR A 36 2.51 -8.43 -7.32
C THR A 36 3.74 -9.23 -6.90
N MET A 37 3.90 -9.46 -5.59
CA MET A 37 5.07 -10.17 -5.07
C MET A 37 4.68 -11.08 -3.91
N THR A 38 5.36 -12.22 -3.81
CA THR A 38 5.31 -13.07 -2.62
C THR A 38 6.64 -12.96 -1.89
N VAL A 39 6.61 -12.64 -0.60
CA VAL A 39 7.79 -12.66 0.28
C VAL A 39 7.81 -13.96 1.08
N LYS A 40 8.98 -14.59 1.14
CA LYS A 40 9.18 -15.86 1.86
C LYS A 40 10.64 -15.94 2.28
N GLY A 41 10.89 -15.85 3.59
CA GLY A 41 12.19 -16.14 4.19
C GLY A 41 12.42 -17.64 4.32
N ALA A 42 13.66 -18.04 4.61
CA ALA A 42 14.04 -19.45 4.68
C ALA A 42 13.25 -20.25 5.73
N LYS A 43 12.85 -19.60 6.82
CA LYS A 43 12.14 -20.21 7.97
C LYS A 43 10.83 -19.50 8.33
N THR A 44 10.33 -18.62 7.48
CA THR A 44 9.13 -17.81 7.76
C THR A 44 7.94 -18.27 6.92
N PRO A 45 6.70 -17.94 7.33
CA PRO A 45 5.55 -18.07 6.45
C PRO A 45 5.73 -17.25 5.17
N SER A 46 5.00 -17.66 4.14
CA SER A 46 4.93 -16.95 2.86
C SER A 46 3.80 -15.94 2.91
N TYR A 47 4.05 -14.71 2.46
CA TYR A 47 3.04 -13.65 2.40
C TYR A 47 2.93 -13.10 0.99
N GLN A 48 1.71 -13.05 0.46
CA GLN A 48 1.41 -12.37 -0.79
C GLN A 48 1.17 -10.88 -0.51
N ILE A 49 1.81 -10.05 -1.32
CA ILE A 49 1.69 -8.59 -1.35
C ILE A 49 0.98 -8.26 -2.66
N ASP A 50 -0.18 -7.62 -2.56
CA ASP A 50 -1.04 -7.37 -3.73
C ASP A 50 -0.32 -6.47 -4.74
N VAL A 51 0.35 -5.41 -4.26
CA VAL A 51 1.24 -4.56 -5.06
C VAL A 51 2.49 -4.20 -4.27
N PHE A 52 3.65 -4.47 -4.87
CA PHE A 52 4.98 -4.07 -4.41
C PHE A 52 5.52 -3.00 -5.37
N GLY A 53 5.93 -1.86 -4.82
CA GLY A 53 6.62 -0.80 -5.53
C GLY A 53 8.06 -0.62 -5.03
N LYS A 54 9.04 -0.52 -5.93
CA LYS A 54 10.42 -0.13 -5.59
C LYS A 54 10.72 1.25 -6.17
N GLU A 55 11.11 2.18 -5.32
CA GLU A 55 11.43 3.55 -5.71
C GLU A 55 12.74 3.62 -6.51
N GLU A 56 12.84 4.60 -7.42
CA GLU A 56 14.03 4.88 -8.21
C GLU A 56 15.19 5.47 -7.40
N ARG A 57 14.92 6.55 -6.68
CA ARG A 57 15.96 7.44 -6.13
C ARG A 57 16.44 7.01 -4.76
N ASN A 58 15.53 6.47 -3.96
CA ASN A 58 15.78 6.10 -2.58
C ASN A 58 15.74 4.58 -2.44
N HIS A 59 16.47 4.04 -1.46
CA HIS A 59 16.38 2.63 -1.10
C HIS A 59 15.10 2.37 -0.29
N LYS A 60 13.96 2.61 -0.95
CA LYS A 60 12.61 2.58 -0.38
C LYS A 60 11.69 1.68 -1.20
N VAL A 61 10.83 0.96 -0.50
CA VAL A 61 9.82 0.10 -1.10
C VAL A 61 8.45 0.38 -0.47
N TRP A 62 7.40 0.19 -1.27
CA TRP A 62 6.01 0.31 -0.85
C TRP A 62 5.33 -1.04 -0.94
N LEU A 63 4.76 -1.52 0.16
CA LEU A 63 3.98 -2.75 0.22
C LEU A 63 2.51 -2.39 0.32
N CYS A 64 1.68 -2.95 -0.56
CA CYS A 64 0.25 -2.64 -0.59
C CYS A 64 -0.62 -3.86 -0.39
N GLU A 65 -1.69 -3.68 0.39
CA GLU A 65 -2.82 -4.61 0.49
C GLU A 65 -4.08 -3.87 0.01
N CYS A 66 -4.82 -4.49 -0.90
CA CYS A 66 -5.98 -3.90 -1.56
C CYS A 66 -7.25 -4.73 -1.29
N LYS A 67 -8.30 -4.07 -0.78
CA LYS A 67 -9.63 -4.65 -0.61
C LYS A 67 -10.67 -3.81 -1.35
N TYR A 68 -11.15 -4.32 -2.47
CA TYR A 68 -12.20 -3.68 -3.29
C TYR A 68 -13.61 -4.20 -2.94
N THR A 69 -13.88 -4.44 -1.66
CA THR A 69 -15.18 -4.93 -1.17
C THR A 69 -15.89 -3.85 -0.36
N LYS A 70 -17.16 -4.09 0.01
CA LYS A 70 -17.91 -3.23 0.95
C LYS A 70 -17.50 -3.41 2.41
N THR A 71 -16.72 -4.44 2.72
CA THR A 71 -16.30 -4.75 4.10
C THR A 71 -15.17 -3.82 4.53
N THR A 72 -15.29 -3.26 5.73
CA THR A 72 -14.21 -2.46 6.33
C THR A 72 -12.98 -3.33 6.58
N MET A 73 -11.80 -2.82 6.26
CA MET A 73 -10.53 -3.47 6.57
C MET A 73 -10.26 -3.42 8.07
N ASP A 74 -9.95 -4.59 8.65
CA ASP A 74 -9.61 -4.75 10.06
C ASP A 74 -8.08 -4.75 10.30
N ILE A 75 -7.70 -4.72 11.58
CA ILE A 75 -6.29 -4.68 11.98
C ILE A 75 -5.51 -5.93 11.53
N LYS A 76 -6.17 -7.05 11.25
CA LYS A 76 -5.50 -8.29 10.83
C LYS A 76 -4.82 -8.11 9.48
N GLN A 77 -5.43 -7.36 8.55
CA GLN A 77 -4.80 -7.05 7.26
C GLN A 77 -3.54 -6.20 7.45
N VAL A 78 -3.59 -5.23 8.36
CA VAL A 78 -2.42 -4.41 8.71
C VAL A 78 -1.29 -5.28 9.26
N ARG A 79 -1.59 -6.14 10.25
CA ARG A 79 -0.61 -7.05 10.85
C ARG A 79 -0.03 -8.06 9.87
N LYS A 80 -0.83 -8.55 8.92
CA LYS A 80 -0.36 -9.42 7.83
C LYS A 80 0.69 -8.70 6.99
N LEU A 81 0.43 -7.45 6.60
CA LEU A 81 1.34 -6.67 5.77
C LEU A 81 2.61 -6.25 6.54
N GLU A 82 2.50 -5.91 7.82
CA GLU A 82 3.66 -5.70 8.69
C GLU A 82 4.51 -6.98 8.83
N SER A 83 3.88 -8.15 8.94
CA SER A 83 4.59 -9.43 8.98
C SER A 83 5.34 -9.68 7.66
N ALA A 84 4.70 -9.38 6.52
CA ALA A 84 5.35 -9.44 5.21
C ALA A 84 6.56 -8.47 5.13
N ALA A 85 6.43 -7.25 5.68
CA ALA A 85 7.53 -6.31 5.76
C ALA A 85 8.71 -6.85 6.58
N GLN A 86 8.45 -7.50 7.71
CA GLN A 86 9.52 -8.12 8.52
C GLN A 86 10.20 -9.27 7.77
N VAL A 87 9.44 -10.11 7.07
CA VAL A 87 10.00 -11.17 6.23
C VAL A 87 10.89 -10.58 5.13
N LEU A 88 10.46 -9.50 4.47
CA LEU A 88 11.28 -8.83 3.46
C LEU A 88 12.59 -8.30 4.04
N LYS A 89 12.55 -7.68 5.22
CA LYS A 89 13.77 -7.23 5.92
C LYS A 89 14.70 -8.40 6.22
N GLN A 90 14.16 -9.53 6.70
CA GLN A 90 14.93 -10.72 6.99
C GLN A 90 15.57 -11.31 5.72
N MET A 91 14.86 -11.36 4.59
CA MET A 91 15.42 -11.82 3.32
C MET A 91 16.66 -11.00 2.92
N HIS A 92 16.58 -9.66 3.02
CA HIS A 92 17.71 -8.80 2.73
C HIS A 92 18.89 -9.06 3.68
N GLN A 93 18.63 -9.29 4.96
CA GLN A 93 19.67 -9.63 5.95
C GLN A 93 20.33 -10.98 5.64
N GLU A 94 19.55 -12.00 5.29
CA GLU A 94 20.03 -13.34 4.93
C GLU A 94 20.88 -13.31 3.64
N GLU A 95 20.51 -12.48 2.68
CA GLU A 95 21.23 -12.29 1.42
C GLU A 95 22.44 -11.34 1.54
N GLY A 96 22.65 -10.71 2.71
CA GLY A 96 23.71 -9.73 2.92
C GLY A 96 23.53 -8.44 2.11
N THR A 97 22.29 -8.10 1.75
CA THR A 97 21.96 -6.88 0.99
C THR A 97 21.40 -5.79 1.90
N ALA A 98 21.44 -4.54 1.44
CA ALA A 98 20.91 -3.41 2.20
C ALA A 98 19.40 -3.58 2.44
N VAL A 99 18.95 -3.35 3.68
CA VAL A 99 17.52 -3.39 4.03
C VAL A 99 16.86 -2.07 3.60
N PRO A 100 15.80 -2.10 2.78
CA PRO A 100 15.12 -0.87 2.34
C PRO A 100 14.28 -0.25 3.47
N GLU A 101 14.08 1.07 3.37
CA GLU A 101 12.98 1.75 4.06
C GLU A 101 11.67 1.18 3.51
N ILE A 102 10.76 0.76 4.40
CA ILE A 102 9.50 0.13 3.99
C ILE A 102 8.35 1.06 4.36
N HIS A 103 7.57 1.41 3.36
CA HIS A 103 6.27 2.07 3.52
C HIS A 103 5.15 1.06 3.27
N ILE A 104 4.07 1.18 4.02
CA ILE A 104 2.89 0.34 3.87
C ILE A 104 1.73 1.20 3.42
N TRP A 105 1.03 0.75 2.38
CA TRP A 105 -0.14 1.44 1.86
C TRP A 105 -1.35 0.51 1.83
N LEU A 106 -2.34 0.84 2.64
CA LEU A 106 -3.59 0.09 2.78
C LEU A 106 -4.65 0.74 1.90
N VAL A 107 -5.31 -0.05 1.05
CA VAL A 107 -6.38 0.44 0.17
C VAL A 107 -7.65 -0.34 0.45
N SER A 108 -8.72 0.37 0.81
CA SER A 108 -10.00 -0.26 1.15
C SER A 108 -11.18 0.55 0.63
N THR A 109 -11.92 0.00 -0.33
CA THR A 109 -13.16 0.64 -0.80
C THR A 109 -14.30 0.54 0.22
N GLY A 110 -14.24 -0.41 1.15
CA GLY A 110 -15.19 -0.56 2.25
C GLY A 110 -14.84 0.31 3.45
N GLY A 111 -13.76 1.08 3.38
CA GLY A 111 -13.23 1.87 4.49
C GLY A 111 -12.43 1.03 5.49
N PHE A 112 -12.16 1.62 6.65
CA PHE A 112 -11.31 1.05 7.70
C PHE A 112 -12.06 1.02 9.03
N THR A 113 -11.76 0.04 9.88
CA THR A 113 -12.25 0.08 11.26
C THR A 113 -11.62 1.25 12.02
N LYS A 114 -12.28 1.71 13.09
CA LYS A 114 -11.72 2.76 13.96
C LYS A 114 -10.34 2.39 14.52
N GLU A 115 -10.16 1.11 14.88
CA GLU A 115 -8.89 0.58 15.36
C GLU A 115 -7.76 0.79 14.34
N VAL A 116 -8.02 0.51 13.05
CA VAL A 116 -7.05 0.73 11.98
C VAL A 116 -6.74 2.20 11.81
N LEU A 117 -7.76 3.07 11.80
CA LEU A 117 -7.55 4.53 11.67
C LEU A 117 -6.71 5.09 12.82
N THR A 118 -7.02 4.73 14.08
CA THR A 118 -6.21 5.13 15.24
C THR A 118 -4.78 4.59 15.14
N TYR A 119 -4.60 3.36 14.65
CA TYR A 119 -3.28 2.77 14.52
C TYR A 119 -2.41 3.53 13.50
N ILE A 120 -2.99 3.92 12.37
CA ILE A 120 -2.30 4.59 11.26
C ILE A 120 -1.95 6.04 11.61
N ASP A 121 -2.85 6.77 12.30
CA ASP A 121 -2.63 8.19 12.67
C ASP A 121 -1.32 8.41 13.47
N SER A 122 -0.89 7.39 14.21
CA SER A 122 0.36 7.43 14.99
C SER A 122 1.64 7.10 14.21
N ARG A 123 1.55 6.84 12.89
CA ARG A 123 2.63 6.24 12.08
C ARG A 123 2.87 7.01 10.78
N SER A 124 4.11 7.44 10.57
CA SER A 124 4.52 8.17 9.34
C SER A 124 4.84 7.26 8.16
N ASP A 125 5.01 5.96 8.38
CA ASP A 125 5.30 4.95 7.36
C ASP A 125 4.05 4.20 6.88
N LEU A 126 2.87 4.53 7.40
CA LEU A 126 1.58 3.95 7.03
C LEU A 126 0.72 4.96 6.26
N TYR A 127 0.18 4.50 5.14
CA TYR A 127 -0.76 5.25 4.31
C TYR A 127 -2.08 4.48 4.17
N ALA A 128 -3.19 5.21 4.06
CA ALA A 128 -4.53 4.63 3.94
C ALA A 128 -5.35 5.36 2.88
N SER A 129 -5.72 4.67 1.81
CA SER A 129 -6.69 5.21 0.84
C SER A 129 -8.02 4.50 1.01
N ASP A 130 -9.01 5.25 1.50
CA ASP A 130 -10.40 4.82 1.51
C ASP A 130 -11.03 4.94 0.11
N TYR A 131 -12.34 4.74 0.01
CA TYR A 131 -13.05 4.80 -1.26
C TYR A 131 -12.85 6.12 -2.01
N GLU A 132 -12.93 7.25 -1.32
CA GLU A 132 -12.77 8.56 -1.96
C GLU A 132 -11.30 8.78 -2.34
N GLY A 133 -10.36 8.48 -1.44
CA GLY A 133 -8.93 8.63 -1.69
C GLY A 133 -8.46 7.84 -2.92
N ILE A 134 -8.82 6.56 -3.01
CA ILE A 134 -8.40 5.73 -4.16
C ILE A 134 -9.08 6.16 -5.47
N ASN A 135 -10.31 6.67 -5.43
CA ASN A 135 -10.99 7.19 -6.60
C ASN A 135 -10.37 8.50 -7.10
N HIS A 136 -9.96 9.39 -6.19
CA HIS A 136 -9.25 10.61 -6.57
C HIS A 136 -7.91 10.29 -7.24
N LEU A 137 -7.14 9.36 -6.66
CA LEU A 137 -5.91 8.86 -7.29
C LEU A 137 -6.19 8.30 -8.67
N PHE A 138 -7.15 7.37 -8.78
CA PHE A 138 -7.46 6.75 -10.06
C PHE A 138 -7.83 7.78 -11.15
N LYS A 139 -8.64 8.78 -10.79
CA LYS A 139 -9.04 9.87 -11.70
C LYS A 139 -7.87 10.76 -12.11
N ALA A 140 -6.99 11.11 -11.18
CA ALA A 140 -5.79 11.90 -11.47
C ALA A 140 -4.89 11.21 -12.50
N TYR A 141 -4.85 9.87 -12.49
CA TYR A 141 -4.02 9.08 -13.39
C TYR A 141 -4.78 8.41 -14.55
N GLY A 142 -5.91 8.99 -14.95
CA GLY A 142 -6.58 8.67 -16.23
C GLY A 142 -7.70 7.62 -16.13
N GLY A 143 -8.14 7.26 -14.93
CA GLY A 143 -9.41 6.58 -14.73
C GLY A 143 -10.58 7.53 -14.95
N ASN A 144 -11.55 7.16 -15.78
CA ASN A 144 -12.74 8.00 -16.05
C ASN A 144 -14.02 7.47 -15.40
N TYR A 145 -13.90 6.49 -14.49
CA TYR A 145 -15.01 5.89 -13.75
C TYR A 145 -14.64 5.69 -12.28
N SER A 146 -15.66 5.57 -11.42
CA SER A 146 -15.45 5.22 -10.01
C SER A 146 -15.24 3.72 -9.85
N ILE A 147 -14.26 3.33 -9.04
CA ILE A 147 -13.90 1.93 -8.82
C ILE A 147 -15.11 1.17 -8.27
N PRO A 148 -15.50 0.02 -8.85
CA PRO A 148 -16.62 -0.76 -8.34
C PRO A 148 -16.35 -1.28 -6.93
N GLN A 149 -17.35 -1.19 -6.06
CA GLN A 149 -17.38 -1.86 -4.75
C GLN A 149 -18.08 -3.21 -4.90
N PHE A 150 -17.31 -4.30 -4.80
CA PHE A 150 -17.89 -5.63 -4.89
C PHE A 150 -18.58 -6.02 -3.58
N ALA A 151 -19.75 -6.66 -3.67
CA ALA A 151 -20.31 -7.37 -2.52
C ALA A 151 -19.39 -8.55 -2.18
N VAL A 152 -19.32 -8.92 -0.90
CA VAL A 152 -18.72 -10.22 -0.56
C VAL A 152 -19.67 -11.27 -1.15
N ASN A 153 -19.15 -12.18 -1.98
CA ASN A 153 -19.93 -13.36 -2.33
C ASN A 153 -20.10 -14.16 -1.03
N ASP A 154 -21.33 -14.27 -0.55
CA ASP A 154 -21.70 -15.15 0.56
C ASP A 154 -21.30 -16.61 0.28
#